data_AF-B5GG78-F1
#
_entry.id   AF-B5GG78-F1
#
_cell.length_a   1.000
_cell.length_b   1.000
_cell.length_c   1.000
_cell.angle_alpha   90.00
_cell.angle_beta   90.00
_cell.angle_gamma   90.00
#
_symmetry.space_group_name_H-M   'P 1'
#
loop_
_entity.id
_entity.type
_entity.pdbx_description
1 polymer ?
#
loop_
_entity_poly.entity_id
_entity_poly.type
_entity_poly.pdbx_seq_one_letter_code
_entity_poly.pdbx_strand_id
1 'polypeptide(L)'
;MGGRRSGPARRGGRPRHPPPVARPGRARRRERSRYRARGQGHRLTLAPPRTTSPTRRSPPPVAPAPPGVRTAPLERHDAVPEPATTTTPAPDLAPGPAPSPRTAAPETPSLEGWSIVHVDDSVPWIPWGSDGKARARLTARADGYLMALVEAEPGYVTDPHTHAHTEFLYVIEGDCVNQGVPMTTGDVFAAAAGSRHSHFEALTPVRYLSVFKLPQDREDG
;
A
#
# COMPACT_ATOMS: atom_id res chain seq x y z
N MET A 1 -57.19 39.64 56.90
CA MET A 1 -58.37 38.75 56.72
C MET A 1 -59.08 39.23 55.46
N GLY A 2 -58.91 38.62 54.29
CA GLY A 2 -59.44 37.30 53.89
C GLY A 2 -60.89 37.49 53.43
N GLY A 3 -61.35 37.21 52.21
CA GLY A 3 -60.76 36.69 50.98
C GLY A 3 -61.86 36.74 49.90
N ARG A 4 -61.48 36.96 48.63
CA ARG A 4 -62.38 36.82 47.46
C ARG A 4 -62.11 35.48 46.78
N ARG A 5 -63.17 34.72 46.51
CA ARG A 5 -63.28 33.51 45.66
C ARG A 5 -64.67 33.54 45.03
N SER A 6 -64.99 33.01 43.86
CA SER A 6 -64.28 32.47 42.69
C SER A 6 -65.38 32.28 41.64
N GLY A 7 -65.16 32.66 40.38
CA GLY A 7 -65.98 32.27 39.23
C GLY A 7 -65.17 31.35 38.29
N PRO A 8 -65.78 30.34 37.64
CA PRO A 8 -65.03 29.32 36.90
C PRO A 8 -64.60 29.76 35.49
N ALA A 9 -63.41 29.27 35.11
CA ALA A 9 -62.71 29.53 33.87
C ALA A 9 -63.26 28.72 32.68
N ARG A 10 -63.30 29.38 31.51
CA ARG A 10 -63.62 28.79 30.19
C ARG A 10 -62.39 28.08 29.61
N ARG A 11 -62.62 26.86 29.09
CA ARG A 11 -61.63 26.04 28.37
C ARG A 11 -61.32 26.64 26.99
N GLY A 12 -60.04 26.77 26.68
CA GLY A 12 -59.52 27.20 25.38
C GLY A 12 -59.53 26.09 24.33
N GLY A 13 -60.01 26.42 23.14
CA GLY A 13 -59.83 25.61 21.92
C GLY A 13 -58.54 26.00 21.21
N ARG A 14 -57.69 25.02 20.90
CA ARG A 14 -56.53 25.19 20.01
C ARG A 14 -56.96 24.97 18.55
N PRO A 15 -56.44 25.76 17.59
CA PRO A 15 -56.70 25.54 16.16
C PRO A 15 -55.91 24.33 15.61
N ARG A 16 -56.54 23.66 14.63
CA ARG A 16 -56.08 22.43 13.97
C ARG A 16 -54.99 22.73 12.94
N HIS A 17 -53.90 21.97 12.96
CA HIS A 17 -52.90 21.94 11.89
C HIS A 17 -53.44 21.22 10.64
N PRO A 18 -53.10 21.67 9.42
CA PRO A 18 -53.38 20.94 8.19
C PRO A 18 -52.37 19.78 7.96
N PRO A 19 -52.77 18.72 7.24
CA PRO A 19 -51.91 17.57 6.95
C PRO A 19 -50.84 17.87 5.88
N PRO A 20 -49.72 17.12 5.84
CA PRO A 20 -48.67 17.33 4.86
C PRO A 20 -49.07 16.85 3.45
N VAL A 21 -48.66 17.66 2.47
CA VAL A 21 -48.85 17.48 1.03
C VAL A 21 -47.90 16.41 0.50
N ALA A 22 -48.45 15.40 -0.20
CA ALA A 22 -47.69 14.39 -0.93
C ALA A 22 -47.02 15.01 -2.17
N ARG A 23 -45.73 14.73 -2.38
CA ARG A 23 -44.99 15.09 -3.60
C ARG A 23 -44.93 13.90 -4.58
N PRO A 24 -45.01 14.15 -5.90
CA PRO A 24 -45.09 13.10 -6.92
C PRO A 24 -43.72 12.54 -7.31
N GLY A 25 -43.77 11.36 -7.91
CA GLY A 25 -42.65 10.46 -8.14
C GLY A 25 -41.56 10.96 -9.08
N ARG A 26 -40.35 10.45 -8.85
CA ARG A 26 -39.35 10.25 -9.90
C ARG A 26 -38.96 8.78 -9.94
N ALA A 27 -39.45 8.12 -10.97
CA ALA A 27 -38.96 6.83 -11.41
C ALA A 27 -37.47 6.94 -11.75
N ARG A 28 -36.61 6.24 -11.01
CA ARG A 28 -35.26 5.92 -11.49
C ARG A 28 -35.24 4.47 -11.96
N ARG A 29 -35.11 4.38 -13.28
CA ARG A 29 -34.83 3.22 -14.12
C ARG A 29 -33.83 2.28 -13.43
N ARG A 30 -34.29 1.07 -13.08
CA ARG A 30 -33.44 -0.05 -12.68
C ARG A 30 -32.73 -0.56 -13.93
N GLU A 31 -31.49 -0.15 -14.12
CA GLU A 31 -30.60 -0.83 -15.06
C GLU A 31 -29.99 -2.02 -14.30
N ARG A 32 -30.49 -3.21 -14.63
CA ARG A 32 -30.01 -4.48 -14.12
C ARG A 32 -28.59 -4.68 -14.66
N SER A 33 -27.58 -4.43 -13.83
CA SER A 33 -26.22 -4.88 -14.09
C SER A 33 -26.22 -6.40 -14.12
N ARG A 34 -26.01 -6.97 -15.31
CA ARG A 34 -25.75 -8.40 -15.51
C ARG A 34 -24.23 -8.60 -15.46
N TYR A 35 -23.65 -8.62 -14.26
CA TYR A 35 -22.45 -9.42 -14.04
C TYR A 35 -22.91 -10.74 -13.43
N ARG A 36 -23.04 -11.76 -14.30
CA ARG A 36 -23.13 -13.16 -13.87
C ARG A 36 -21.74 -13.54 -13.34
N ALA A 37 -21.51 -13.37 -12.05
CA ALA A 37 -20.58 -14.23 -11.35
C ALA A 37 -21.20 -15.64 -11.37
N ARG A 38 -20.72 -16.51 -12.26
CA ARG A 38 -20.97 -17.94 -12.12
C ARG A 38 -20.27 -18.37 -10.84
N GLY A 39 -21.03 -18.45 -9.76
CA GLY A 39 -20.65 -19.20 -8.59
C GLY A 39 -20.54 -20.67 -8.99
N GLN A 40 -19.32 -21.19 -8.96
CA GLN A 40 -19.08 -22.62 -8.88
C GLN A 40 -18.44 -22.85 -7.51
N GLY A 41 -19.28 -23.32 -6.59
CA GLY A 41 -18.87 -23.64 -5.25
C GLY A 41 -17.88 -24.79 -5.25
N HIS A 42 -16.67 -24.52 -4.79
CA HIS A 42 -15.80 -25.56 -4.28
C HIS A 42 -15.82 -25.49 -2.76
N ARG A 43 -16.67 -26.36 -2.20
CA ARG A 43 -16.67 -26.76 -0.80
C ARG A 43 -15.33 -27.45 -0.52
N LEU A 44 -14.37 -26.69 0.02
CA LEU A 44 -13.16 -27.28 0.60
C LEU A 44 -13.59 -28.12 1.82
N THR A 45 -13.60 -29.45 1.63
CA THR A 45 -13.84 -30.40 2.71
C THR A 45 -12.48 -30.78 3.26
N LEU A 46 -12.05 -30.15 4.36
CA LEU A 46 -10.84 -30.54 5.08
C LEU A 46 -11.25 -31.40 6.28
N ALA A 47 -10.64 -32.58 6.38
CA ALA A 47 -10.82 -33.53 7.47
C ALA A 47 -10.32 -32.95 8.81
N PRO A 48 -10.89 -33.37 9.96
CA PRO A 48 -10.45 -32.88 11.26
C PRO A 48 -9.04 -33.39 11.60
N PRO A 49 -8.15 -32.55 12.16
CA PRO A 49 -6.84 -33.00 12.61
C PRO A 49 -6.96 -33.84 13.89
N ARG A 50 -6.17 -34.92 13.94
CA ARG A 50 -5.94 -35.73 15.14
C ARG A 50 -5.23 -34.88 16.20
N THR A 51 -5.74 -34.92 17.42
CA THR A 51 -5.15 -34.34 18.61
C THR A 51 -3.90 -35.12 19.03
N THR A 52 -2.73 -34.51 18.93
CA THR A 52 -1.54 -34.91 19.69
C THR A 52 -0.99 -33.69 20.41
N SER A 53 -1.05 -33.72 21.74
CA SER A 53 -0.53 -32.70 22.64
C SER A 53 1.00 -32.56 22.49
N PRO A 54 1.56 -31.34 22.35
CA PRO A 54 2.99 -31.15 22.44
C PRO A 54 3.43 -30.94 23.89
N THR A 55 4.34 -31.82 24.34
CA THR A 55 5.12 -31.69 25.57
C THR A 55 5.97 -30.42 25.56
N ARG A 56 5.88 -29.66 26.66
CA ARG A 56 6.64 -28.44 26.96
C ARG A 56 8.15 -28.72 26.95
N ARG A 57 8.89 -28.21 25.97
CA ARG A 57 10.36 -28.08 26.01
C ARG A 57 10.73 -26.61 26.22
N SER A 58 11.62 -26.36 27.16
CA SER A 58 12.18 -25.03 27.45
C SER A 58 12.99 -24.48 26.27
N PRO A 59 13.03 -23.14 26.08
CA PRO A 59 13.85 -22.53 25.03
C PRO A 59 15.36 -22.59 25.35
N PRO A 60 16.23 -22.68 24.34
CA PRO A 60 17.69 -22.57 24.52
C PRO A 60 18.12 -21.12 24.78
N PRO A 61 19.32 -20.90 25.37
CA PRO A 61 19.83 -19.56 25.65
C PRO A 61 20.21 -18.79 24.39
N VAL A 62 19.94 -17.48 24.40
CA VAL A 62 20.28 -16.50 23.36
C VAL A 62 21.79 -16.27 23.31
N ALA A 63 22.39 -16.40 22.13
CA ALA A 63 23.79 -16.05 21.89
C ALA A 63 23.99 -14.53 21.82
N PRO A 64 25.12 -13.97 22.31
CA PRO A 64 25.39 -12.54 22.23
C PRO A 64 25.74 -12.10 20.79
N ALA A 65 25.39 -10.85 20.47
CA ALA A 65 25.64 -10.23 19.17
C ALA A 65 27.14 -10.00 18.90
N PRO A 66 27.60 -10.10 17.64
CA PRO A 66 28.99 -9.80 17.29
C PRO A 66 29.27 -8.29 17.34
N PRO A 67 30.46 -7.86 17.79
CA PRO A 67 30.83 -6.45 17.81
C PRO A 67 31.24 -5.94 16.42
N GLY A 68 30.66 -4.80 16.05
CA GLY A 68 31.22 -3.71 15.23
C GLY A 68 32.09 -4.07 14.02
N VAL A 69 31.51 -4.01 12.81
CA VAL A 69 32.27 -3.80 11.59
C VAL A 69 32.23 -2.32 11.23
N ARG A 70 33.40 -1.70 11.36
CA ARG A 70 33.72 -0.32 10.99
C ARG A 70 33.56 -0.13 9.48
N THR A 71 32.92 0.97 9.10
CA THR A 71 32.93 1.53 7.74
C THR A 71 34.36 1.94 7.35
N ALA A 72 34.90 1.39 6.27
CA ALA A 72 36.12 1.88 5.64
C ALA A 72 35.79 3.06 4.69
N PRO A 73 36.62 4.12 4.62
CA PRO A 73 36.43 5.18 3.64
C PRO A 73 36.98 4.80 2.27
N LEU A 74 36.31 5.28 1.21
CA LEU A 74 36.71 5.21 -0.20
C LEU A 74 38.04 5.96 -0.39
N GLU A 75 39.10 5.26 -0.77
CA GLU A 75 40.38 5.89 -1.15
C GLU A 75 40.24 6.61 -2.50
N ARG A 76 40.71 7.86 -2.54
CA ARG A 76 40.83 8.66 -3.77
C ARG A 76 42.10 8.20 -4.47
N HIS A 77 42.00 7.88 -5.76
CA HIS A 77 43.17 7.66 -6.60
C HIS A 77 43.85 9.01 -6.86
N ASP A 78 45.05 9.19 -6.31
CA ASP A 78 45.95 10.30 -6.64
C ASP A 78 46.45 10.15 -8.08
N ALA A 79 46.38 11.25 -8.84
CA ALA A 79 46.88 11.35 -10.20
C ALA A 79 48.41 11.48 -10.20
N VAL A 80 49.06 10.72 -11.07
CA VAL A 80 50.51 10.78 -11.36
C VAL A 80 50.81 12.07 -12.16
N PRO A 81 51.85 12.86 -11.81
CA PRO A 81 52.28 13.97 -12.65
C PRO A 81 53.30 13.51 -13.71
N GLU A 82 52.99 13.77 -14.97
CA GLU A 82 53.91 13.63 -16.12
C GLU A 82 54.92 14.80 -16.17
N PRO A 83 56.18 14.57 -16.62
CA PRO A 83 57.21 15.62 -16.70
C PRO A 83 57.02 16.55 -17.91
N ALA A 84 57.28 17.84 -17.67
CA ALA A 84 57.17 18.91 -18.65
C ALA A 84 58.30 18.85 -19.70
N THR A 85 57.93 18.89 -20.98
CA THR A 85 58.85 19.17 -22.10
C THR A 85 58.63 20.60 -22.58
N THR A 86 59.65 21.44 -22.42
CA THR A 86 59.69 22.84 -22.89
C THR A 86 59.73 22.89 -24.42
N THR A 87 58.73 23.54 -25.04
CA THR A 87 58.76 23.96 -26.44
C THR A 87 58.41 25.45 -26.51
N THR A 88 59.27 26.22 -27.19
CA THR A 88 59.19 27.67 -27.45
C THR A 88 57.90 28.08 -28.17
N PRO A 89 57.23 29.20 -27.83
CA PRO A 89 55.98 29.58 -28.48
C PRO A 89 56.19 30.31 -29.82
N ALA A 90 55.33 30.00 -30.78
CA ALA A 90 55.11 30.77 -32.01
C ALA A 90 54.19 31.99 -31.73
N PRO A 91 54.22 33.06 -32.56
CA PRO A 91 53.42 34.25 -32.32
C PRO A 91 51.91 33.99 -32.41
N ASP A 92 51.20 34.59 -31.46
CA ASP A 92 49.78 34.45 -31.15
C ASP A 92 48.89 35.00 -32.27
N LEU A 93 48.39 34.13 -33.14
CA LEU A 93 47.18 34.37 -33.92
C LEU A 93 46.01 33.93 -33.05
N ALA A 94 45.38 34.89 -32.38
CA ALA A 94 44.24 34.67 -31.51
C ALA A 94 43.23 33.71 -32.19
N PRO A 95 42.92 32.53 -31.60
CA PRO A 95 41.90 31.67 -32.14
C PRO A 95 40.56 32.42 -32.11
N GLY A 96 39.91 32.53 -33.27
CA GLY A 96 38.54 33.02 -33.34
C GLY A 96 37.66 32.25 -32.35
N PRO A 97 36.62 32.87 -31.77
CA PRO A 97 35.81 32.24 -30.74
C PRO A 97 35.35 30.87 -31.23
N ALA A 98 35.70 29.83 -30.47
CA ALA A 98 35.22 28.49 -30.73
C ALA A 98 33.69 28.54 -30.85
N PRO A 99 33.08 27.88 -31.85
CA PRO A 99 31.63 27.82 -31.92
C PRO A 99 31.12 27.27 -30.59
N SER A 100 30.27 28.05 -29.91
CA SER A 100 29.68 27.65 -28.64
C SER A 100 29.18 26.22 -28.75
N PRO A 101 29.44 25.34 -27.77
CA PRO A 101 28.90 23.98 -27.80
C PRO A 101 27.39 24.10 -27.97
N ARG A 102 26.91 23.56 -29.09
CA ARG A 102 25.49 23.56 -29.41
C ARG A 102 24.84 22.70 -28.33
N THR A 103 24.20 23.33 -27.34
CA THR A 103 23.43 22.62 -26.33
C THR A 103 22.44 21.74 -27.07
N ALA A 104 22.64 20.42 -27.01
CA ALA A 104 21.67 19.48 -27.56
C ALA A 104 20.31 19.81 -26.92
N ALA A 105 19.26 19.91 -27.74
CA ALA A 105 17.92 20.04 -27.21
C ALA A 105 17.67 18.88 -26.23
N PRO A 106 17.00 19.12 -25.09
CA PRO A 106 16.73 18.04 -24.15
C PRO A 106 15.97 16.93 -24.88
N GLU A 107 16.59 15.76 -24.98
CA GLU A 107 15.91 14.58 -25.49
C GLU A 107 14.76 14.25 -24.53
N THR A 108 13.56 14.08 -25.08
CA THR A 108 12.42 13.64 -24.28
C THR A 108 12.63 12.15 -23.96
N PRO A 109 12.63 11.74 -22.69
CA PRO A 109 12.87 10.34 -22.33
C PRO A 109 11.76 9.44 -22.88
N SER A 110 12.14 8.25 -23.36
CA SER A 110 11.17 7.21 -23.70
C SER A 110 10.43 6.73 -22.44
N LEU A 111 9.12 6.50 -22.58
CA LEU A 111 8.27 5.91 -21.55
C LEU A 111 7.96 4.42 -21.83
N GLU A 112 8.66 3.81 -22.78
CA GLU A 112 8.52 2.38 -23.03
C GLU A 112 8.83 1.55 -21.77
N GLY A 113 7.91 0.66 -21.40
CA GLY A 113 8.01 -0.16 -20.18
C GLY A 113 7.61 0.54 -18.87
N TRP A 114 7.31 1.84 -18.90
CA TRP A 114 6.94 2.58 -17.69
C TRP A 114 5.43 2.51 -17.41
N SER A 115 5.10 2.20 -16.15
CA SER A 115 3.75 2.38 -15.61
C SER A 115 3.79 3.47 -14.55
N ILE A 116 3.41 4.69 -14.93
CA ILE A 116 3.40 5.87 -14.06
C ILE A 116 1.95 6.23 -13.78
N VAL A 117 1.53 6.11 -12.52
CA VAL A 117 0.13 6.26 -12.10
C VAL A 117 0.03 7.28 -10.97
N HIS A 118 -0.82 8.29 -11.14
CA HIS A 118 -1.29 9.10 -10.03
C HIS A 118 -2.47 8.39 -9.36
N VAL A 119 -2.39 8.16 -8.04
CA VAL A 119 -3.39 7.38 -7.31
C VAL A 119 -4.44 8.33 -6.73
N ASP A 120 -5.51 8.53 -7.48
CA ASP A 120 -6.69 9.30 -7.08
C ASP A 120 -7.96 8.42 -7.10
N ASP A 121 -9.14 9.05 -7.03
CA ASP A 121 -10.43 8.35 -6.98
C ASP A 121 -10.81 7.62 -8.27
N SER A 122 -10.07 7.81 -9.36
CA SER A 122 -10.23 7.00 -10.58
C SER A 122 -9.69 5.58 -10.43
N VAL A 123 -8.79 5.33 -9.47
CA VAL A 123 -8.31 3.99 -9.13
C VAL A 123 -9.23 3.42 -8.05
N PRO A 124 -10.09 2.44 -8.37
CA PRO A 124 -11.09 1.96 -7.43
C PRO A 124 -10.44 1.17 -6.30
N TRP A 125 -11.01 1.31 -5.11
CA TRP A 125 -10.77 0.38 -4.02
C TRP A 125 -11.43 -0.96 -4.33
N ILE A 126 -10.68 -2.04 -4.16
CA ILE A 126 -11.18 -3.42 -4.23
C ILE A 126 -11.05 -4.09 -2.86
N PRO A 127 -11.88 -5.09 -2.54
CA PRO A 127 -11.68 -5.92 -1.36
C PRO A 127 -10.28 -6.54 -1.35
N TRP A 128 -9.68 -6.65 -0.17
CA TRP A 128 -8.34 -7.20 0.03
C TRP A 128 -8.33 -8.18 1.20
N GLY A 129 -7.65 -9.32 1.02
CA GLY A 129 -7.71 -10.44 1.96
C GLY A 129 -9.10 -11.11 2.03
N SER A 130 -9.22 -12.12 2.89
CA SER A 130 -10.45 -12.91 3.04
C SER A 130 -11.42 -12.41 4.13
N ASP A 131 -10.96 -11.56 5.06
CA ASP A 131 -11.70 -11.20 6.28
C ASP A 131 -12.62 -9.98 6.13
N GLY A 132 -12.56 -9.28 4.99
CA GLY A 132 -13.36 -8.09 4.69
C GLY A 132 -12.93 -6.82 5.43
N LYS A 133 -11.79 -6.82 6.11
CA LYS A 133 -11.26 -5.67 6.87
C LYS A 133 -10.18 -4.87 6.14
N ALA A 134 -9.83 -5.27 4.93
CA ALA A 134 -8.87 -4.54 4.12
C ALA A 134 -9.40 -4.26 2.72
N ARG A 135 -8.85 -3.21 2.12
CA ARG A 135 -9.08 -2.82 0.74
C ARG A 135 -7.79 -2.35 0.10
N ALA A 136 -7.68 -2.52 -1.21
CA ALA A 136 -6.50 -2.12 -1.97
C ALA A 136 -6.86 -1.28 -3.20
N ARG A 137 -5.98 -0.36 -3.57
CA ARG A 137 -5.89 0.21 -4.92
C ARG A 137 -4.73 -0.48 -5.63
N LEU A 138 -5.01 -1.12 -6.75
CA LEU A 138 -3.98 -1.71 -7.61
C LEU A 138 -3.47 -0.62 -8.56
N THR A 139 -2.19 -0.28 -8.46
CA THR A 139 -1.65 0.94 -9.09
C THR A 139 -0.79 0.60 -10.31
N ALA A 140 0.52 0.78 -10.23
CA ALA A 140 1.44 0.55 -11.33
C ALA A 140 1.89 -0.91 -11.43
N ARG A 141 2.34 -1.30 -12.63
CA ARG A 141 2.79 -2.65 -12.95
C ARG A 141 4.02 -2.62 -13.86
N ALA A 142 4.98 -3.51 -13.62
CA ALA A 142 6.14 -3.71 -14.48
C ALA A 142 6.70 -5.12 -14.25
N ASP A 143 7.15 -5.81 -15.31
CA ASP A 143 7.77 -7.15 -15.22
C ASP A 143 6.94 -8.22 -14.46
N GLY A 144 5.62 -8.04 -14.50
CA GLY A 144 4.65 -8.87 -13.77
C GLY A 144 4.53 -8.54 -12.27
N TYR A 145 5.33 -7.62 -11.74
CA TYR A 145 5.08 -7.03 -10.43
C TYR A 145 3.92 -6.04 -10.50
N LEU A 146 3.22 -5.97 -9.39
CA LEU A 146 2.11 -5.08 -9.12
C LEU A 146 2.40 -4.32 -7.84
N MET A 147 2.11 -3.03 -7.85
CA MET A 147 2.07 -2.21 -6.64
C MET A 147 0.63 -2.08 -6.15
N ALA A 148 0.43 -2.30 -4.86
CA ALA A 148 -0.86 -2.14 -4.19
C ALA A 148 -0.72 -1.17 -3.02
N LEU A 149 -1.53 -0.11 -3.03
CA LEU A 149 -1.76 0.71 -1.85
C LEU A 149 -2.89 0.06 -1.06
N VAL A 150 -2.62 -0.37 0.16
CA VAL A 150 -3.58 -1.10 0.99
C VAL A 150 -3.93 -0.29 2.23
N GLU A 151 -5.20 -0.32 2.58
CA GLU A 151 -5.73 0.14 3.86
C GLU A 151 -6.35 -1.06 4.59
N ALA A 152 -5.98 -1.23 5.86
CA ALA A 152 -6.47 -2.30 6.71
C ALA A 152 -7.00 -1.74 8.04
N GLU A 153 -8.16 -2.23 8.46
CA GLU A 153 -8.74 -1.92 9.76
C GLU A 153 -8.04 -2.71 10.89
N PRO A 154 -8.12 -2.25 12.15
CA PRO A 154 -7.61 -3.01 13.29
C PRO A 154 -8.13 -4.45 13.37
N GLY A 155 -7.21 -5.36 13.67
CA GLY A 155 -7.45 -6.81 13.70
C GLY A 155 -7.71 -7.41 12.33
N TYR A 156 -7.33 -6.73 11.23
CA TYR A 156 -7.13 -7.38 9.94
C TYR A 156 -5.98 -8.38 10.05
N VAL A 157 -6.19 -9.61 9.57
CA VAL A 157 -5.14 -10.64 9.52
C VAL A 157 -5.00 -11.14 8.09
N THR A 158 -3.77 -11.18 7.57
CA THR A 158 -3.55 -11.72 6.23
C THR A 158 -3.73 -13.24 6.21
N ASP A 159 -4.21 -13.77 5.09
CA ASP A 159 -4.26 -15.23 4.88
C ASP A 159 -2.83 -15.79 4.82
N PRO A 160 -2.49 -16.83 5.59
CA PRO A 160 -1.16 -17.43 5.50
C PRO A 160 -0.88 -17.96 4.09
N HIS A 161 0.25 -17.57 3.51
CA HIS A 161 0.63 -17.95 2.15
C HIS A 161 2.14 -18.11 1.99
N THR A 162 2.56 -18.70 0.87
CA THR A 162 3.97 -18.81 0.47
C THR A 162 4.22 -17.87 -0.70
N HIS A 163 5.28 -17.09 -0.61
CA HIS A 163 5.66 -16.15 -1.65
C HIS A 163 6.25 -16.92 -2.84
N ALA A 164 5.53 -16.99 -3.96
CA ALA A 164 6.07 -17.56 -5.19
C ALA A 164 7.18 -16.68 -5.80
N HIS A 165 7.10 -15.39 -5.54
CA HIS A 165 8.04 -14.35 -5.96
C HIS A 165 8.30 -13.41 -4.79
N THR A 166 9.35 -12.60 -4.88
CA THR A 166 9.66 -11.61 -3.85
C THR A 166 8.47 -10.67 -3.61
N GLU A 167 8.22 -10.33 -2.36
CA GLU A 167 7.32 -9.24 -1.96
C GLU A 167 8.11 -8.18 -1.17
N PHE A 168 7.81 -6.92 -1.41
CA PHE A 168 8.28 -5.80 -0.61
C PHE A 168 7.10 -5.09 0.02
N LEU A 169 7.27 -4.58 1.24
CA LEU A 169 6.28 -3.73 1.89
C LEU A 169 6.94 -2.54 2.57
N TYR A 170 6.25 -1.40 2.51
CA TYR A 170 6.57 -0.18 3.26
C TYR A 170 5.33 0.28 4.04
N VAL A 171 5.48 0.49 5.35
CA VAL A 171 4.40 1.02 6.19
C VAL A 171 4.34 2.54 6.05
N ILE A 172 3.24 3.02 5.50
CA ILE A 172 3.00 4.46 5.30
C ILE A 172 2.48 5.09 6.58
N GLU A 173 1.51 4.45 7.23
CA GLU A 173 0.85 4.92 8.46
C GLU A 173 0.36 3.73 9.29
N GLY A 174 0.32 3.90 10.61
CA GLY A 174 -0.20 2.93 11.56
C GLY A 174 0.84 1.93 12.06
N ASP A 175 0.36 0.94 12.81
CA ASP A 175 1.16 -0.08 13.48
C ASP A 175 0.63 -1.48 13.13
N CYS A 176 1.55 -2.40 12.83
CA CYS A 176 1.25 -3.79 12.56
C CYS A 176 2.28 -4.73 13.19
N VAL A 177 2.01 -6.03 13.12
CA VAL A 177 2.98 -7.08 13.45
C VAL A 177 3.14 -7.96 12.22
N ASN A 178 4.37 -8.10 11.75
CA ASN A 178 4.74 -9.01 10.67
C ASN A 178 5.64 -10.11 11.20
N GLN A 179 5.23 -11.38 11.09
CA GLN A 179 6.01 -12.54 11.54
C GLN A 179 6.49 -12.45 13.01
N GLY A 180 5.68 -11.81 13.86
CA GLY A 180 6.02 -11.56 15.28
C GLY A 180 6.89 -10.32 15.53
N VAL A 181 7.30 -9.61 14.49
CA VAL A 181 8.06 -8.36 14.58
C VAL A 181 7.11 -7.17 14.50
N PRO A 182 7.03 -6.32 15.53
CA PRO A 182 6.29 -5.06 15.45
C PRO A 182 6.88 -4.16 14.36
N MET A 183 6.02 -3.51 13.60
CA MET A 183 6.38 -2.55 12.57
C MET A 183 5.49 -1.30 12.69
N THR A 184 6.07 -0.13 12.44
CA THR A 184 5.39 1.16 12.45
C THR A 184 5.74 1.97 11.19
N THR A 185 5.26 3.21 11.13
CA THR A 185 5.50 4.13 10.01
C THR A 185 6.98 4.26 9.67
N GLY A 186 7.32 4.01 8.39
CA GLY A 186 8.70 4.03 7.90
C GLY A 186 9.40 2.68 7.89
N ASP A 187 8.84 1.66 8.57
CA ASP A 187 9.40 0.32 8.54
C ASP A 187 9.10 -0.39 7.21
N VAL A 188 10.00 -1.30 6.85
CA VAL A 188 9.94 -2.09 5.62
C VAL A 188 10.17 -3.56 5.86
N PHE A 189 9.68 -4.40 4.97
CA PHE A 189 10.20 -5.76 4.84
C PHE A 189 10.38 -6.15 3.37
N ALA A 190 11.22 -7.16 3.18
CA ALA A 190 11.32 -7.91 1.94
C ALA A 190 11.13 -9.39 2.26
N ALA A 191 10.14 -10.03 1.66
CA ALA A 191 9.90 -11.46 1.75
C ALA A 191 10.49 -12.13 0.50
N ALA A 192 11.48 -13.00 0.68
CA ALA A 192 12.11 -13.71 -0.42
C ALA A 192 11.16 -14.75 -1.03
N ALA A 193 11.34 -15.06 -2.32
CA ALA A 193 10.65 -16.19 -2.95
C ALA A 193 10.91 -17.49 -2.16
N GLY A 194 9.87 -18.29 -1.95
CA GLY A 194 9.87 -19.49 -1.14
C GLY A 194 9.66 -19.26 0.37
N SER A 195 9.74 -18.01 0.87
CA SER A 195 9.40 -17.73 2.26
C SER A 195 7.89 -17.82 2.50
N ARG A 196 7.50 -18.12 3.74
CA ARG A 196 6.10 -18.26 4.15
C ARG A 196 5.66 -17.08 5.00
N HIS A 197 4.70 -16.30 4.51
CA HIS A 197 3.95 -15.34 5.31
C HIS A 197 2.98 -16.11 6.21
N SER A 198 3.30 -16.22 7.49
CA SER A 198 2.47 -16.96 8.44
C SER A 198 1.62 -16.03 9.30
N HIS A 199 2.05 -14.79 9.48
CA HIS A 199 1.37 -13.82 10.33
C HIS A 199 1.60 -12.38 9.87
N PHE A 200 0.50 -11.68 9.58
CA PHE A 200 0.43 -10.22 9.52
C PHE A 200 -0.83 -9.81 10.27
N GLU A 201 -0.74 -8.85 11.17
CA GLU A 201 -1.89 -8.27 11.87
C GLU A 201 -1.78 -6.75 11.90
N ALA A 202 -2.86 -6.05 11.51
CA ALA A 202 -2.98 -4.60 11.72
C ALA A 202 -3.43 -4.33 13.17
N LEU A 203 -2.60 -3.64 13.96
CA LEU A 203 -2.94 -3.31 15.36
C LEU A 203 -3.76 -2.01 15.46
N THR A 204 -3.47 -1.07 14.57
CA THR A 204 -4.21 0.18 14.37
C THR A 204 -4.69 0.26 12.90
N PRO A 205 -5.51 1.27 12.50
CA PRO A 205 -5.75 1.49 11.08
C PRO A 205 -4.41 1.68 10.38
N VAL A 206 -4.11 0.80 9.43
CA VAL A 206 -2.79 0.71 8.79
C VAL A 206 -2.91 0.99 7.31
N ARG A 207 -1.97 1.77 6.80
CA ARG A 207 -1.81 2.04 5.38
C ARG A 207 -0.41 1.65 4.95
N TYR A 208 -0.29 0.87 3.89
CA TYR A 208 1.00 0.39 3.40
C TYR A 208 1.02 0.26 1.88
N LEU A 209 2.23 0.28 1.33
CA LEU A 209 2.49 -0.07 -0.06
C LEU A 209 3.08 -1.47 -0.11
N SER A 210 2.46 -2.39 -0.84
CA SER A 210 3.04 -3.71 -1.15
C SER A 210 3.39 -3.81 -2.63
N VAL A 211 4.54 -4.40 -2.93
CA VAL A 211 5.01 -4.71 -4.28
C VAL A 211 5.22 -6.21 -4.37
N PHE A 212 4.43 -6.89 -5.20
CA PHE A 212 4.44 -8.34 -5.29
C PHE A 212 4.11 -8.78 -6.71
N LYS A 213 4.36 -10.06 -6.99
CA LYS A 213 3.97 -10.70 -8.25
C LYS A 213 3.02 -11.84 -7.95
N LEU A 214 1.87 -11.82 -8.61
CA LEU A 214 0.95 -12.96 -8.56
C LEU A 214 1.53 -14.12 -9.35
N PRO A 215 1.31 -15.38 -8.92
CA PRO A 215 1.53 -16.52 -9.79
C PRO A 215 0.76 -16.26 -11.10
N GLN A 216 1.43 -16.41 -12.24
CA GLN A 216 0.66 -16.46 -13.49
C GLN A 216 -0.22 -17.71 -13.41
N ASP A 217 -1.52 -17.53 -13.66
CA ASP A 217 -2.37 -18.66 -13.99
C ASP A 217 -1.66 -19.38 -15.15
N ARG A 218 -1.42 -20.68 -15.01
CA ARG A 218 -1.07 -21.47 -16.19
C ARG A 218 -2.28 -21.32 -17.11
N GLU A 219 -2.11 -20.60 -18.22
CA GLU A 219 -3.02 -20.79 -19.35
C GLU A 219 -2.84 -22.26 -19.74
N ASP A 220 -3.74 -23.11 -19.22
CA ASP A 220 -3.84 -24.49 -19.67
C ASP A 220 -4.11 -24.42 -21.18
N GLY A 221 -3.12 -24.88 -21.95
CA GLY A 221 -3.14 -24.91 -23.40
C GLY A 221 -4.15 -25.89 -24.00
#